data_AF-A0A535X3Q5-F1
#
_entry.id   AF-A0A535X3Q5-F1
#
_cell.length_a   1.000
_cell.length_b   1.000
_cell.length_c   1.000
_cell.angle_alpha   90.00
_cell.angle_beta   90.00
_cell.angle_gamma   90.00
#
_symmetry.space_group_name_H-M   'P 1'
#
loop_
_entity.id
_entity.type
_entity.pdbx_description
1 polymer ?
#
loop_
_entity_poly.entity_id
_entity_poly.type
_entity_poly.pdbx_seq_one_letter_code
_entity_poly.pdbx_strand_id
1 'polypeptide(L)'
;MRLAFAFLVFSLALDVVLFGREALYGTAPSLTELSAARHALAQGFLLPLMVSMASRLLPIYSADVLRRRALLEVTIDLLLVGALVRVGAEAIGGYAGLAGSLVALGGALGVAGFIVFAFGMWSALGRLPKATRSLG
;
A
#
# COMPACT_ATOMS: atom_id res chain seq x y z
N MET A 1 0.89 8.49 -7.33
CA MET A 1 2.09 8.86 -6.52
C MET A 1 1.83 10.00 -5.56
N ARG A 2 1.34 11.17 -6.01
CA ARG A 2 1.02 12.30 -5.11
C ARG A 2 0.13 11.88 -3.92
N LEU A 3 -0.89 11.07 -4.18
CA LEU A 3 -1.78 10.55 -3.13
C LEU A 3 -1.06 9.64 -2.12
N ALA A 4 -0.09 8.83 -2.55
CA ALA A 4 0.71 8.01 -1.64
C ALA A 4 1.55 8.88 -0.70
N PHE A 5 2.15 9.96 -1.20
CA PHE A 5 2.84 10.93 -0.34
C PHE A 5 1.89 11.69 0.58
N ALA A 6 0.63 11.92 0.18
CA ALA A 6 -0.38 12.46 1.08
C ALA A 6 -0.64 11.51 2.27
N PHE A 7 -0.67 10.19 2.04
CA PHE A 7 -0.76 9.19 3.11
C PHE A 7 0.45 9.20 4.05
N LEU A 8 1.66 9.41 3.53
CA LEU A 8 2.86 9.59 4.37
C LEU A 8 2.69 10.79 5.31
N VAL A 9 2.38 11.96 4.76
CA VAL A 9 2.21 13.18 5.54
C VAL A 9 1.08 13.01 6.56
N PHE A 10 -0.03 12.40 6.14
CA PHE A 10 -1.15 12.10 7.02
C PHE A 10 -0.76 11.17 8.17
N SER A 11 -0.04 10.08 7.90
CA SER A 11 0.43 9.16 8.95
C SER A 11 1.33 9.87 9.96
N LEU A 12 2.29 10.66 9.48
CA LEU A 12 3.20 11.40 10.35
C LEU A 12 2.45 12.43 11.20
N ALA A 13 1.51 13.16 10.60
CA ALA A 13 0.67 14.10 11.34
C ALA A 13 -0.18 13.39 12.39
N LEU A 14 -0.75 12.22 12.05
CA LEU A 14 -1.54 11.43 12.98
C LEU A 14 -0.69 10.95 14.16
N ASP A 15 0.51 10.42 13.92
CA ASP A 15 1.43 10.02 14.99
C ASP A 15 1.80 11.21 15.89
N VAL A 16 2.15 12.36 15.32
CA VAL A 16 2.45 13.58 16.10
C VAL A 16 1.26 13.99 16.97
N VAL A 17 0.04 13.93 16.45
CA VAL A 17 -1.17 14.26 17.22
C VAL A 17 -1.41 13.24 18.33
N LEU A 18 -1.29 11.95 18.05
CA LEU A 18 -1.55 10.88 19.01
C LEU A 18 -0.54 10.90 20.18
N PHE A 19 0.75 10.96 19.88
CA PHE A 19 1.79 11.01 20.91
C PHE A 19 1.86 12.40 21.59
N GLY A 20 1.53 13.48 20.87
CA GLY A 20 1.37 14.79 21.47
C GLY A 20 0.22 14.85 22.48
N ARG A 21 -0.93 14.22 22.14
CA ARG A 21 -2.07 14.10 23.06
C ARG A 21 -1.71 13.29 24.29
N GLU A 22 -0.98 12.19 24.13
CA GLU A 22 -0.48 11.38 25.25
C GLU A 22 0.46 12.20 26.15
N ALA A 23 1.41 12.93 25.57
CA ALA A 23 2.36 13.73 26.33
C ALA A 23 1.71 14.91 27.09
N LEU A 24 0.71 15.56 26.50
CA LEU A 24 0.06 16.73 27.09
C LEU A 24 -1.06 16.39 28.07
N TYR A 25 -1.81 15.32 27.80
CA TYR A 25 -3.05 14.99 28.53
C TYR A 25 -3.02 13.62 29.19
N GLY A 26 -1.92 12.85 29.07
CA GLY A 26 -1.80 11.51 29.63
C GLY A 26 -2.73 10.46 29.01
N THR A 27 -3.39 10.78 27.89
CA THR A 27 -4.36 9.89 27.25
C THR A 27 -3.67 9.08 26.15
N ALA A 28 -3.39 7.81 26.46
CA ALA A 28 -2.73 6.89 25.53
C ALA A 28 -3.54 6.70 24.23
N PRO A 29 -2.87 6.56 23.07
CA PRO A 29 -3.52 6.21 21.81
C PRO A 29 -4.21 4.84 21.89
N SER A 30 -5.42 4.76 21.35
CA SER A 30 -6.10 3.48 21.20
C SER A 30 -5.40 2.61 20.15
N LEU A 31 -5.61 1.29 20.24
CA LEU A 31 -5.04 0.35 19.26
C LEU A 31 -5.53 0.62 17.83
N THR A 32 -6.77 1.10 17.67
CA THR A 32 -7.36 1.43 16.37
C THR A 32 -6.77 2.70 15.78
N GLU A 33 -6.49 3.71 16.59
CA GLU A 33 -5.79 4.93 16.15
C GLU A 33 -4.36 4.61 15.69
N LEU A 34 -3.61 3.82 16.46
CA LEU A 34 -2.27 3.38 16.06
C LEU A 34 -2.30 2.47 14.82
N SER A 35 -3.32 1.63 14.70
CA SER A 35 -3.52 0.81 13.50
C SER A 35 -3.75 1.68 12.27
N ALA A 36 -4.59 2.72 12.38
CA ALA A 36 -4.89 3.64 11.29
C ALA A 36 -3.62 4.35 10.79
N ALA A 37 -2.78 4.87 11.70
CA ALA A 37 -1.49 5.47 11.34
C ALA A 37 -0.59 4.47 10.59
N ARG A 38 -0.44 3.25 11.14
CA ARG A 38 0.38 2.20 10.52
C ARG A 38 -0.12 1.79 9.13
N HIS A 39 -1.43 1.66 8.92
CA HIS A 39 -1.98 1.33 7.60
C HIS A 39 -1.89 2.51 6.63
N ALA A 40 -2.00 3.75 7.09
CA ALA A 40 -1.73 4.92 6.26
C ALA A 40 -0.27 4.90 5.76
N LEU A 41 0.69 4.65 6.64
CA LEU A 41 2.10 4.56 6.28
C LEU A 41 2.40 3.36 5.36
N ALA A 42 2.02 2.16 5.80
CA ALA A 42 2.37 0.93 5.10
C ALA A 42 1.56 0.80 3.81
N GLN A 43 0.24 0.70 3.92
CA GLN A 43 -0.63 0.42 2.79
C GLN A 43 -0.87 1.65 1.91
N GLY A 44 -1.03 2.83 2.50
CA GLY A 44 -1.27 4.07 1.76
C GLY A 44 -0.04 4.65 1.07
N PHE A 45 1.15 4.46 1.66
CA PHE A 45 2.40 5.04 1.14
C PHE A 45 3.42 3.99 0.66
N LEU A 46 3.94 3.15 1.56
CA LEU A 46 5.07 2.27 1.25
C LEU A 46 4.74 1.28 0.13
N LEU A 47 3.56 0.65 0.15
CA LEU A 47 3.20 -0.34 -0.87
C LEU A 47 3.07 0.25 -2.28
N PRO A 48 2.31 1.34 -2.53
CA PRO A 48 2.29 2.00 -3.83
C PRO A 48 3.68 2.45 -4.31
N LEU A 49 4.52 2.93 -3.38
CA LEU A 49 5.90 3.32 -3.69
C LEU A 49 6.73 2.11 -4.14
N MET A 50 6.71 1.02 -3.37
CA MET A 50 7.43 -0.22 -3.68
C MET A 50 6.99 -0.80 -5.03
N VAL A 51 5.68 -0.88 -5.29
CA VAL A 51 5.13 -1.34 -6.58
C VAL A 51 5.63 -0.47 -7.73
N SER A 52 5.64 0.85 -7.54
CA SER A 52 6.09 1.79 -8.57
C SER A 52 7.59 1.79 -8.80
N MET A 53 8.37 1.44 -7.78
CA MET A 53 9.81 1.26 -7.91
C MET A 53 10.15 -0.07 -8.54
N ALA A 54 9.50 -1.16 -8.12
CA ALA A 54 9.64 -2.47 -8.73
C ALA A 54 9.29 -2.45 -10.23
N SER A 55 8.27 -1.69 -10.63
CA SER A 55 7.91 -1.52 -12.05
C SER A 55 8.98 -0.82 -12.89
N ARG A 56 9.91 -0.09 -12.27
CA ARG A 56 11.00 0.61 -12.96
C ARG A 56 12.34 -0.13 -12.87
N LEU A 57 12.58 -0.83 -11.77
CA LEU A 57 13.87 -1.51 -11.51
C LEU A 57 14.04 -2.80 -12.30
N LEU A 58 12.95 -3.50 -12.62
CA LEU A 58 12.99 -4.76 -13.37
C LEU A 58 12.97 -4.47 -14.88
N PRO A 59 14.07 -4.68 -15.64
CA PRO A 59 14.17 -4.21 -17.02
C PRO A 59 13.08 -4.76 -17.95
N ILE A 60 12.83 -6.08 -17.87
CA ILE A 60 11.79 -6.75 -18.67
C ILE A 60 10.39 -6.31 -18.24
N TYR A 61 10.17 -6.18 -16.94
CA TYR A 61 8.88 -5.76 -16.42
C TYR A 61 8.60 -4.30 -16.75
N SER A 62 9.60 -3.41 -16.74
CA SER A 62 9.49 -2.00 -17.17
C SER A 62 9.04 -1.88 -18.63
N ALA A 63 9.61 -2.70 -19.52
CA ALA A 63 9.19 -2.77 -20.92
C ALA A 63 7.76 -3.32 -21.09
N ASP A 64 7.36 -4.32 -20.30
CA ASP A 64 6.01 -4.86 -20.35
C ASP A 64 4.96 -3.96 -19.67
N VAL A 65 5.35 -3.18 -18.64
CA VAL A 65 4.51 -2.18 -17.97
C VAL A 65 4.14 -1.05 -18.91
N LEU A 66 5.03 -0.63 -19.82
CA LEU A 66 4.68 0.31 -20.88
C LEU A 66 3.52 -0.19 -21.75
N ARG A 67 3.47 -1.51 -21.97
CA ARG A 67 2.40 -2.18 -22.75
C ARG A 67 1.12 -2.40 -21.93
N ARG A 68 1.26 -2.63 -20.63
CA ARG A 68 0.18 -2.98 -19.70
C ARG A 68 -0.01 -1.94 -18.60
N ARG A 69 0.09 -0.66 -18.96
CA ARG A 69 0.01 0.47 -18.04
C ARG A 69 -1.23 0.42 -17.14
N ALA A 70 -2.37 -0.02 -17.70
CA ALA A 70 -3.63 -0.17 -16.97
C ALA A 70 -3.52 -1.12 -15.77
N LEU A 71 -2.71 -2.20 -15.84
CA LEU A 71 -2.55 -3.12 -14.70
C LEU A 71 -1.82 -2.46 -13.52
N LEU A 72 -0.82 -1.62 -13.81
CA LEU A 72 -0.11 -0.87 -12.78
C LEU A 72 -1.04 0.20 -12.16
N GLU A 73 -1.83 0.89 -12.98
CA GLU A 73 -2.81 1.88 -12.51
C GLU A 73 -3.85 1.21 -11.61
N VAL A 74 -4.47 0.10 -12.06
CA VAL A 74 -5.42 -0.68 -11.25
C VAL A 74 -4.79 -1.17 -9.94
N THR A 75 -3.54 -1.63 -9.98
CA THR A 75 -2.82 -2.05 -8.76
C THR A 75 -2.72 -0.90 -7.76
N ILE A 76 -2.25 0.27 -8.22
CA ILE A 76 -2.08 1.45 -7.38
C ILE A 76 -3.42 1.94 -6.84
N ASP A 77 -4.46 1.95 -7.68
CA ASP A 77 -5.80 2.38 -7.28
C ASP A 77 -6.41 1.44 -6.24
N LEU A 78 -6.29 0.12 -6.42
CA LEU A 78 -6.74 -0.87 -5.42
C LEU A 78 -6.04 -0.68 -4.07
N LEU A 79 -4.72 -0.46 -4.08
CA LEU A 79 -3.96 -0.21 -2.85
C LEU A 79 -4.39 1.08 -2.16
N LEU A 80 -4.52 2.19 -2.91
CA LEU A 80 -4.87 3.50 -2.37
C LEU A 80 -6.33 3.57 -1.89
N VAL A 81 -7.27 3.04 -2.66
CA VAL A 81 -8.68 2.95 -2.25
C VAL A 81 -8.82 2.02 -1.05
N GLY A 82 -8.14 0.87 -1.07
CA GLY A 82 -8.11 -0.04 0.07
C GLY A 82 -7.57 0.62 1.34
N ALA A 83 -6.48 1.40 1.21
CA ALA A 83 -5.89 2.14 2.32
C ALA A 83 -6.86 3.21 2.85
N LEU A 84 -7.49 3.97 1.96
CA LEU A 84 -8.44 5.02 2.33
C LEU A 84 -9.63 4.45 3.11
N VAL A 85 -10.25 3.39 2.59
CA VAL A 85 -11.39 2.72 3.24
C VAL A 85 -10.98 2.18 4.61
N ARG A 86 -9.83 1.51 4.68
CA ARG A 86 -9.34 0.89 5.92
C ARG A 86 -8.99 1.93 6.98
N VAL A 87 -8.16 2.90 6.64
CA VAL A 87 -7.70 3.97 7.55
C VAL A 87 -8.88 4.79 8.04
N GLY A 88 -9.83 5.15 7.15
CA GLY A 88 -11.04 5.88 7.54
C GLY A 88 -11.91 5.09 8.52
N ALA A 89 -12.08 3.78 8.28
CA ALA A 89 -12.87 2.93 9.18
C ALA A 89 -12.18 2.72 10.54
N GLU A 90 -10.86 2.50 10.56
CA GLU A 90 -10.08 2.37 11.78
C GLU A 90 -10.11 3.67 12.62
N ALA A 91 -10.07 4.84 11.96
CA ALA A 91 -10.13 6.14 12.63
C ALA A 91 -11.50 6.50 13.22
N ILE A 92 -12.60 6.06 12.59
CA ILE A 92 -13.97 6.45 13.01
C ILE A 92 -14.58 5.47 14.01
N GLY A 93 -14.44 4.16 13.77
CA GLY A 93 -15.17 3.14 14.52
C GLY A 93 -14.40 1.85 14.79
N GLY A 94 -13.14 1.77 14.37
CA GLY A 94 -12.30 0.61 14.61
C GLY A 94 -12.84 -0.67 13.96
N TYR A 95 -12.86 -1.75 14.73
CA TYR A 95 -13.20 -3.10 14.26
C TYR A 95 -14.63 -3.54 14.58
N ALA A 96 -15.48 -2.65 15.10
CA ALA A 96 -16.85 -2.99 15.49
C ALA A 96 -17.87 -2.59 14.41
N GLY A 97 -18.97 -3.36 14.30
CA GLY A 97 -20.11 -3.04 13.43
C GLY A 97 -19.72 -2.79 11.96
N LEU A 98 -20.29 -1.74 11.38
CA LEU A 98 -20.03 -1.36 9.98
C LEU A 98 -18.57 -0.98 9.72
N ALA A 99 -17.90 -0.35 10.69
CA ALA A 99 -16.49 0.01 10.57
C ALA A 99 -15.62 -1.24 10.40
N GLY A 100 -15.88 -2.30 11.18
CA GLY A 100 -15.19 -3.59 11.03
C GLY A 100 -15.30 -4.19 9.62
N SER A 101 -16.49 -4.15 9.02
CA SER A 101 -16.70 -4.60 7.63
C SER A 101 -15.92 -3.76 6.61
N LEU A 102 -15.85 -2.44 6.81
CA LEU A 102 -15.05 -1.55 5.97
C LEU A 102 -13.54 -1.80 6.12
N VAL A 103 -13.06 -2.07 7.34
CA VAL A 103 -11.66 -2.46 7.58
C VAL A 103 -11.31 -3.75 6.85
N ALA A 104 -12.21 -4.74 6.87
CA ALA A 104 -12.05 -5.98 6.14
C ALA A 104 -12.04 -5.75 4.62
N LEU A 105 -12.97 -4.94 4.10
CA LEU A 105 -13.02 -4.57 2.68
C LEU A 105 -11.74 -3.87 2.22
N GLY A 106 -11.25 -2.89 2.98
CA GLY A 106 -10.01 -2.18 2.65
C GLY A 106 -8.79 -3.09 2.66
N GLY A 107 -8.77 -4.09 3.55
CA GLY A 107 -7.75 -5.15 3.53
C GLY A 107 -7.87 -6.06 2.29
N ALA A 108 -9.08 -6.47 1.94
CA ALA A 108 -9.34 -7.30 0.75
C ALA A 108 -8.94 -6.58 -0.55
N LEU A 109 -9.21 -5.28 -0.67
CA LEU A 109 -8.75 -4.45 -1.79
C LEU A 109 -7.22 -4.38 -1.86
N GLY A 110 -6.56 -4.25 -0.70
CA GLY A 110 -5.09 -4.29 -0.62
C GLY A 110 -4.51 -5.62 -1.13
N VAL A 111 -5.09 -6.73 -0.69
CA VAL A 111 -4.72 -8.08 -1.15
C VAL A 111 -4.97 -8.24 -2.65
N ALA A 112 -6.12 -7.80 -3.15
CA ALA A 112 -6.44 -7.85 -4.57
C ALA A 112 -5.43 -7.06 -5.41
N GLY A 113 -5.05 -5.85 -4.98
CA GLY A 113 -4.00 -5.06 -5.63
C GLY A 113 -2.67 -5.80 -5.72
N PHE A 114 -2.26 -6.45 -4.62
CA PHE A 114 -1.05 -7.27 -4.63
C PHE A 114 -1.12 -8.49 -5.54
N ILE A 115 -2.28 -9.17 -5.61
CA ILE A 115 -2.47 -10.31 -6.51
C ILE A 115 -2.33 -9.85 -7.97
N VAL A 116 -2.94 -8.71 -8.34
CA VAL A 116 -2.82 -8.14 -9.69
C VAL A 116 -1.35 -7.81 -10.00
N PHE A 117 -0.64 -7.19 -9.06
CA PHE A 117 0.78 -6.90 -9.19
C PHE A 117 1.62 -8.16 -9.39
N ALA A 118 1.42 -9.17 -8.53
CA ALA A 118 2.17 -10.42 -8.55
C ALA A 118 1.95 -11.18 -9.86
N PHE A 119 0.70 -11.24 -10.35
CA PHE A 119 0.38 -11.86 -11.63
C PHE A 119 1.08 -11.16 -12.80
N GLY A 120 1.05 -9.82 -12.82
CA GLY A 120 1.78 -9.02 -13.80
C GLY A 120 3.28 -9.29 -13.77
N MET A 121 3.88 -9.32 -12.58
CA MET A 121 5.31 -9.53 -12.40
C MET A 121 5.75 -10.96 -12.75
N TRP A 122 4.97 -11.98 -12.36
CA TRP A 122 5.26 -13.39 -12.65
C TRP A 122 5.43 -13.65 -14.15
N SER A 123 4.54 -13.06 -14.96
CA SER A 123 4.59 -13.17 -16.42
C SER A 123 5.87 -12.58 -17.03
N ALA A 124 6.47 -11.57 -16.40
CA ALA A 124 7.69 -10.92 -16.85
C ALA A 124 8.95 -11.68 -16.39
N LEU A 125 8.96 -12.21 -15.16
CA LEU A 125 10.09 -12.98 -14.63
C LEU A 125 10.35 -14.28 -15.40
N GLY A 126 9.29 -14.95 -15.89
CA GLY A 126 9.42 -16.15 -16.72
C GLY A 126 10.13 -15.93 -18.06
N ARG A 127 10.39 -14.69 -18.47
CA ARG A 127 11.03 -14.31 -19.74
C ARG A 127 12.49 -13.87 -19.60
N LEU A 128 13.07 -13.95 -18.41
CA LEU A 128 14.47 -13.61 -18.19
C LEU A 128 15.39 -14.54 -19.01
N PRO A 129 16.35 -14.00 -19.80
CA PRO A 129 17.31 -14.82 -20.52
C PRO A 129 18.05 -15.72 -19.51
N LYS A 130 18.08 -17.03 -19.77
CA LYS A 130 18.95 -17.94 -19.00
C LYS A 130 20.37 -17.45 -19.19
N ALA A 131 21.08 -17.18 -18.09
CA ALA A 131 22.48 -16.77 -18.14
C ALA A 131 23.26 -17.78 -18.99
N THR A 132 23.68 -17.36 -20.18
CA THR A 132 24.56 -18.16 -21.02
C THR A 132 25.91 -18.19 -20.32
N ARG A 133 26.25 -19.36 -19.77
CA ARG A 133 27.60 -19.63 -19.22
C ARG A 133 28.58 -19.36 -20.36
N SER A 134 29.46 -18.38 -20.22
CA SER A 134 30.56 -18.20 -21.16
C SER A 134 31.42 -19.46 -21.05
N LEU A 135 31.39 -20.31 -22.07
CA LEU A 135 32.35 -21.40 -22.21
C LEU A 135 33.69 -20.73 -22.54
N GLY A 136 34.50 -20.56 -21.51
CA GLY A 136 35.94 -20.33 -21.64
C GLY A 136 36.67 -21.65 -21.80
#